data_AF-A0A957RL43-F1
#
_entry.id   AF-A0A957RL43-F1
#
_cell.length_a   1.000
_cell.length_b   1.000
_cell.length_c   1.000
_cell.angle_alpha   90.00
_cell.angle_beta   90.00
_cell.angle_gamma   90.00
#
_symmetry.space_group_name_H-M   'P 1'
#
loop_
_entity.id
_entity.type
_entity.pdbx_description
1 polymer ?
#
loop_
_entity_poly.entity_id
_entity_poly.type
_entity_poly.pdbx_seq_one_letter_code
_entity_poly.pdbx_strand_id
1 'polypeptide(L)' 'STFEHIVAMISLYRPGPLEYIPAFIRRMHGEEPVEYKHPLLAKILEETYGIIVYQEQIIQLLS' A
#
# COMPACT_ATOMS: atom_id res chain seq x y z
N SER A 1 5.43 8.08 -9.24
CA SER A 1 5.45 8.03 -10.71
C SER A 1 4.19 7.36 -11.24
N THR A 2 3.61 7.79 -12.37
CA THR A 2 2.34 7.23 -12.90
C THR A 2 2.36 5.70 -13.11
N PHE A 3 3.55 5.13 -13.33
CA PHE A 3 3.74 3.68 -13.46
C PHE A 3 3.42 2.90 -12.18
N GLU A 4 3.83 3.39 -11.00
CA GLU A 4 3.55 2.73 -9.70
C GLU A 4 2.05 2.65 -9.44
N HIS A 5 1.28 3.67 -9.85
CA HIS A 5 -0.17 3.68 -9.69
C HIS A 5 -0.85 2.59 -10.53
N ILE A 6 -0.36 2.31 -11.75
CA ILE A 6 -0.90 1.26 -12.62
C ILE A 6 -0.62 -0.11 -12.00
N VAL A 7 0.62 -0.33 -11.52
CA VAL A 7 1.02 -1.59 -10.88
C VAL A 7 0.21 -1.82 -9.59
N ALA A 8 0.04 -0.79 -8.77
CA ALA A 8 -0.79 -0.88 -7.56
C ALA A 8 -2.25 -1.24 -7.88
N MET A 9 -2.84 -0.62 -8.91
CA MET A 9 -4.22 -0.90 -9.30
C MET A 9 -4.40 -2.35 -9.76
N ILE A 10 -3.49 -2.87 -10.59
CA ILE A 10 -3.53 -4.27 -11.07
C ILE A 10 -3.39 -5.26 -9.90
N SER A 11 -2.50 -4.99 -8.94
CA SER A 11 -2.31 -5.84 -7.77
C SER A 11 -3.54 -5.89 -6.86
N LEU A 12 -4.27 -4.77 -6.76
CA LEU A 12 -5.45 -4.66 -5.90
C LEU A 12 -6.73 -5.24 -6.54
N TYR A 13 -6.74 -5.56 -7.84
CA TYR A 13 -7.92 -6.08 -8.57
C TYR A 13 -8.26 -7.57 -8.29
N ARG A 14 -7.63 -8.20 -7.29
CA ARG A 14 -7.91 -9.60 -6.88
C ARG A 14 -8.94 -9.65 -5.74
N PRO A 15 -9.78 -10.70 -5.64
CA PRO A 15 -10.71 -10.86 -4.52
C PRO A 15 -9.91 -11.01 -3.21
N GLY A 16 -10.02 -10.03 -2.32
CA GLY A 16 -9.22 -9.89 -1.09
C GLY A 16 -8.72 -8.44 -0.94
N PRO A 17 -7.67 -8.03 -1.66
CA PRO A 17 -7.13 -6.66 -1.61
C PRO A 17 -8.06 -5.56 -2.16
N LEU A 18 -9.19 -5.92 -2.79
CA LEU A 18 -10.15 -4.99 -3.37
C LEU A 18 -10.73 -3.98 -2.34
N GLU A 19 -10.91 -4.40 -1.09
CA GLU A 19 -11.43 -3.55 0.00
C GLU A 19 -10.49 -2.40 0.36
N TYR A 20 -9.21 -2.51 0.01
CA TYR A 20 -8.19 -1.52 0.32
C TYR A 20 -7.99 -0.48 -0.78
N ILE A 21 -8.57 -0.68 -1.98
CA ILE A 21 -8.51 0.30 -3.08
C ILE A 21 -9.02 1.68 -2.65
N PRO A 22 -10.19 1.82 -1.98
CA PRO A 22 -10.68 3.13 -1.59
C PRO A 22 -9.76 3.82 -0.57
N ALA A 23 -9.19 3.06 0.37
CA ALA A 23 -8.25 3.59 1.36
C ALA A 23 -6.93 4.04 0.70
N PHE A 24 -6.42 3.26 -0.25
CA PHE A 24 -5.23 3.62 -1.03
C PHE A 24 -5.44 4.95 -1.78
N ILE A 25 -6.59 5.10 -2.45
CA ILE A 25 -6.91 6.31 -3.20
C ILE A 25 -7.04 7.53 -2.27
N ARG A 26 -7.73 7.41 -1.13
CA ARG A 26 -7.88 8.52 -0.17
C ARG A 26 -6.53 8.95 0.40
N ARG A 27 -5.68 8.00 0.79
CA ARG A 27 -4.34 8.31 1.33
C ARG A 27 -3.41 8.89 0.27
N MET A 28 -3.49 8.41 -0.97
CA MET A 28 -2.77 8.97 -2.12
C MET A 28 -3.14 10.43 -2.40
N HIS A 29 -4.41 10.80 -2.23
CA HIS A 29 -4.86 12.19 -2.38
C HIS A 29 -4.70 13.03 -1.10
N GLY A 30 -4.15 12.45 -0.03
CA GLY A 30 -4.00 13.13 1.27
C GLY A 30 -5.32 13.38 2.01
N GLU A 31 -6.40 12.72 1.62
CA GLU A 31 -7.72 12.81 2.27
C GLU A 31 -7.79 11.97 3.56
N GLU A 32 -6.85 11.06 3.77
CA GLU A 32 -6.74 10.20 4.95
C GLU A 32 -5.26 10.12 5.40
N PRO A 33 -4.95 10.34 6.69
CA PRO A 33 -3.58 10.23 7.19
C PRO A 33 -3.11 8.78 7.19
N VAL A 34 -1.85 8.57 6.80
CA VAL A 34 -1.21 7.25 6.89
C VAL A 34 -0.62 7.05 8.28
N GLU A 35 -1.19 6.14 9.06
CA GLU A 35 -0.64 5.77 10.36
C GLU A 35 0.16 4.47 10.27
N TYR A 36 1.43 4.54 10.65
CA TYR A 36 2.31 3.38 10.76
C TYR A 36 2.43 2.96 12.23
N LYS A 37 2.11 1.70 12.52
CA LYS A 37 2.26 1.15 13.88
C LYS A 37 3.72 1.02 14.33
N HIS A 38 4.67 1.02 13.40
CA HIS A 38 6.09 0.90 13.70
C HIS A 38 6.93 1.60 12.61
N PRO A 39 8.06 2.25 12.96
CA PRO A 39 8.90 2.98 11.99
C PRO A 39 9.43 2.13 10.82
N LEU A 40 9.68 0.83 11.04
CA LEU A 40 10.08 -0.09 9.96
C LEU A 40 8.98 -0.28 8.91
N LEU A 41 7.72 -0.22 9.32
CA LEU A 41 6.58 -0.29 8.40
C LEU A 41 6.52 0.94 7.51
N ALA A 42 6.89 2.11 8.03
CA ALA A 42 6.95 3.34 7.23
C ALA A 42 7.88 3.13 6.04
N LYS A 43 9.10 2.62 6.27
CA LYS A 43 10.08 2.42 5.19
C LYS A 43 9.65 1.40 4.12
N ILE A 44 8.86 0.39 4.48
CA ILE A 44 8.45 -0.70 3.57
C ILE A 44 7.12 -0.37 2.86
N LEU A 45 6.23 0.37 3.53
CA LEU A 45 4.86 0.63 3.08
C LEU A 45 4.63 2.11 2.72
N GLU A 46 5.66 2.95 2.66
CA GLU A 46 5.58 4.35 2.21
C GLU A 46 5.02 4.42 0.79
N GLU A 47 5.56 3.62 -0.13
CA GLU A 47 5.14 3.57 -1.53
C GLU A 47 3.71 3.08 -1.71
N THR A 48 3.14 2.40 -0.71
CA THR A 48 1.79 1.85 -0.74
C THR A 48 0.85 2.46 0.30
N TYR A 49 1.21 3.64 0.84
CA TYR A 49 0.39 4.38 1.79
C TYR A 49 -0.07 3.54 3.00
N GLY A 50 0.83 2.71 3.51
CA GLY A 50 0.57 1.85 4.69
C GLY A 50 -0.27 0.61 4.41
N ILE A 51 -0.50 0.25 3.14
CA ILE A 51 -1.28 -0.92 2.73
C ILE A 51 -0.33 -1.97 2.17
N ILE A 52 -0.43 -3.22 2.61
CA ILE A 52 0.37 -4.32 2.04
C ILE A 52 -0.27 -4.73 0.71
N VAL A 53 0.43 -4.44 -0.40
CA VAL A 53 -0.05 -4.71 -1.76
C VAL A 53 0.79 -5.80 -2.43
N TYR A 54 2.09 -5.86 -2.11
CA TYR A 54 3.05 -6.75 -2.77
C TYR A 54 3.53 -7.87 -1.85
N GLN A 55 3.85 -9.03 -2.43
CA GLN A 55 4.41 -10.15 -1.66
C GLN A 55 5.82 -9.83 -1.15
N GLU A 56 6.60 -9.06 -1.90
CA GLU A 56 7.93 -8.60 -1.49
C GLU A 56 7.88 -7.81 -0.18
N GLN A 57 6.82 -7.02 0.04
CA GLN A 57 6.63 -6.29 1.30
C GLN A 57 6.44 -7.25 2.47
N ILE A 58 5.71 -8.36 2.28
CA ILE A 58 5.53 -9.39 3.32
C ILE A 58 6.88 -10.04 3.65
N ILE A 59 7.68 -10.35 2.64
CA ILE A 59 9.00 -10.96 2.84
C ILE A 59 9.94 -10.00 3.59
N GLN A 60 9.94 -8.70 3.24
CA GLN A 60 10.72 -7.69 3.95
C GLN A 60 10.27 -7.47 5.40
N LEU A 61 9.00 -7.71 5.73
CA LEU A 61 8.48 -7.60 7.09
C LEU A 61 8.84 -8.80 7.97
N LEU A 62 9.01 -9.98 7.36
CA LEU A 62 9.34 -11.22 8.05
C LEU A 62 10.85 -11.46 8.19
N SER A 63 11.66 -10.75 7.39
CA SER A 63 13.12 -10.79 7.44
C SER A 63 13.69 -9.89 8.54
#